data_AF-A0A399WEZ3-F1
#
_entry.id   AF-A0A399WEZ3-F1
#
_cell.length_a   1.000
_cell.length_b   1.000
_cell.length_c   1.000
_cell.angle_alpha   90.00
_cell.angle_beta   90.00
_cell.angle_gamma   90.00
#
_symmetry.space_group_name_H-M   'P 1'
#
loop_
_entity.id
_entity.type
_entity.pdbx_description
1 polymer ?
#
loop_
_entity_poly.entity_id
_entity_poly.type
_entity_poly.pdbx_seq_one_letter_code
_entity_poly.pdbx_strand_id
1 'polypeptide(L)'
;MQRRILIIDDHDDLASALGEVFSHVGHEVRVLQSRADAIGLGNLDSFDVVISDLDVEAAADLAPCEGIDTCLPHISHVDENDKLKAFKLCAAMYRQEEFVEEELRQIVATVLDYKIRFVDKDAEVQHLIEHIEFELPSVISLMHIVLEYLMKRVEMLGVVKPEKSNLFVALDEAFVNAVKHGNKYDTTKNVRIVAEVSPLEAKFTIEDEGDGFDVNSIPDPLDPENLFKTSGRGVLFIYNIMDEVAYNERGNRLTMVKRTDASPSS
;
A
#
# COMPACT_ATOMS: atom_id res chain seq x y z
N MET A 1 23.32 7.68 -3.18
CA MET A 1 23.75 7.24 -4.52
C MET A 1 22.80 7.85 -5.52
N GLN A 2 23.19 8.00 -6.79
CA GLN A 2 22.24 8.50 -7.79
C GLN A 2 21.25 7.39 -8.12
N ARG A 3 19.95 7.68 -8.01
CA ARG A 3 18.83 6.75 -8.31
C ARG A 3 17.99 7.33 -9.42
N ARG A 4 17.35 6.48 -10.22
CA ARG A 4 16.42 6.88 -11.29
C ARG A 4 15.00 6.80 -10.75
N ILE A 5 14.36 7.94 -10.59
CA ILE A 5 13.01 8.07 -10.04
C ILE A 5 12.08 8.56 -11.13
N LEU A 6 10.98 7.85 -11.35
CA LEU A 6 9.90 8.27 -12.23
C LEU A 6 8.73 8.76 -11.39
N ILE A 7 8.25 9.97 -11.70
CA ILE A 7 7.03 10.55 -11.13
C ILE A 7 6.02 10.69 -12.26
N ILE A 8 4.83 10.13 -12.10
CA ILE A 8 3.75 10.17 -13.09
C ILE A 8 2.55 10.84 -12.43
N ASP A 9 2.29 12.08 -12.79
CA ASP A 9 1.33 12.93 -12.10
C ASP A 9 0.88 14.05 -13.02
N ASP A 10 -0.42 14.31 -13.12
CA ASP A 10 -0.93 15.33 -14.04
C ASP A 10 -0.79 16.75 -13.47
N HIS A 11 -0.47 16.88 -12.17
CA HIS A 11 -0.34 18.13 -11.46
C HIS A 11 1.11 18.64 -11.42
N ASP A 12 1.46 19.49 -12.39
CA ASP A 12 2.81 20.02 -12.61
C ASP A 12 3.51 20.56 -11.35
N ASP A 13 2.83 21.32 -10.48
CA ASP A 13 3.49 21.93 -9.30
C ASP A 13 3.97 20.89 -8.27
N LEU A 14 3.17 19.85 -8.04
CA LEU A 14 3.38 18.86 -6.99
C LEU A 14 4.50 17.89 -7.39
N ALA A 15 4.40 17.38 -8.61
CA ALA A 15 5.42 16.54 -9.22
C ALA A 15 6.75 17.27 -9.37
N SER A 16 6.71 18.55 -9.75
CA SER A 16 7.92 19.39 -9.86
C SER A 16 8.59 19.60 -8.50
N ALA A 17 7.84 19.91 -7.46
CA ALA A 17 8.42 20.12 -6.13
C ALA A 17 9.07 18.84 -5.58
N LEU A 18 8.41 17.68 -5.71
CA LEU A 18 9.01 16.40 -5.33
C LEU A 18 10.24 16.07 -6.20
N GLY A 19 10.19 16.41 -7.50
CA GLY A 19 11.31 16.27 -8.41
C GLY A 19 12.50 17.16 -8.05
N GLU A 20 12.27 18.39 -7.60
CA GLU A 20 13.32 19.29 -7.09
C GLU A 20 13.97 18.72 -5.85
N VAL A 21 13.18 18.21 -4.89
CA VAL A 21 13.69 17.59 -3.66
C VAL A 21 14.62 16.43 -3.99
N PHE A 22 14.18 15.49 -4.84
CA PHE A 22 15.01 14.33 -5.19
C PHE A 22 16.22 14.69 -6.04
N SER A 23 16.08 15.65 -6.97
CA SER A 23 17.21 16.15 -7.76
C SER A 23 18.27 16.83 -6.88
N HIS A 24 17.84 17.57 -5.85
CA HIS A 24 18.75 18.23 -4.90
C HIS A 24 19.54 17.23 -4.06
N VAL A 25 18.93 16.08 -3.72
CA VAL A 25 19.61 14.96 -3.04
C VAL A 25 20.55 14.19 -3.97
N GLY A 26 20.51 14.46 -5.28
CA GLY A 26 21.40 13.91 -6.29
C GLY A 26 20.84 12.72 -7.07
N HIS A 27 19.52 12.54 -7.08
CA HIS A 27 18.85 11.53 -7.90
C HIS A 27 18.56 12.06 -9.32
N GLU A 28 18.47 11.15 -10.28
CA GLU A 28 17.95 11.42 -11.61
C GLU A 28 16.43 11.27 -11.57
N VAL A 29 15.71 12.37 -11.79
CA VAL A 29 14.25 12.37 -11.75
C VAL A 29 13.68 12.62 -13.13
N ARG A 30 12.69 11.84 -13.50
CA ARG A 30 11.85 12.07 -14.67
C ARG A 30 10.42 12.27 -14.22
N VAL A 31 9.80 13.35 -14.69
CA VAL A 31 8.38 13.64 -14.44
C VAL A 31 7.61 13.45 -15.74
N LEU A 32 6.47 12.77 -15.68
CA LEU A 32 5.53 12.58 -16.77
C LEU A 32 4.15 13.03 -16.32
N GLN A 33 3.40 13.66 -17.23
CA GLN A 33 2.08 14.22 -16.93
C GLN A 33 0.95 13.19 -17.02
N SER A 34 1.18 12.04 -17.66
CA SER A 34 0.12 11.05 -17.86
C SER A 34 0.62 9.61 -17.83
N ARG A 35 -0.30 8.71 -17.49
CA ARG A 35 -0.08 7.26 -17.57
C ARG A 35 0.18 6.81 -19.01
N ALA A 36 -0.42 7.46 -19.99
CA ALA A 36 -0.21 7.16 -21.41
C ALA A 36 1.26 7.42 -21.82
N ASP A 37 1.85 8.50 -21.32
CA ASP A 37 3.27 8.81 -21.57
C ASP A 37 4.19 7.79 -20.92
N ALA A 38 3.82 7.30 -19.73
CA ALA A 38 4.57 6.25 -19.04
C ALA A 38 4.54 4.92 -19.81
N ILE A 39 3.39 4.54 -20.38
CA ILE A 39 3.27 3.36 -21.24
C ILE A 39 4.09 3.54 -22.53
N GLY A 40 4.02 4.73 -23.14
CA GLY A 40 4.78 5.08 -24.34
C GLY A 40 6.30 5.05 -24.14
N LEU A 41 6.78 5.19 -22.90
CA LEU A 41 8.20 5.08 -22.55
C LEU A 41 8.75 3.66 -22.70
N GLY A 42 7.90 2.64 -22.51
CA GLY A 42 8.22 1.22 -22.77
C GLY A 42 9.33 0.58 -21.92
N ASN A 43 9.90 1.31 -20.93
CA ASN A 43 11.03 0.84 -20.12
C ASN A 43 10.93 1.33 -18.66
N LEU A 44 9.84 0.97 -17.98
CA LEU A 44 9.65 1.29 -16.56
C LEU A 44 10.71 0.61 -15.66
N ASP A 45 11.22 -0.54 -16.09
CA ASP A 45 12.28 -1.30 -15.40
C ASP A 45 13.61 -0.53 -15.34
N SER A 46 13.73 0.57 -16.09
CA SER A 46 14.85 1.49 -15.97
C SER A 46 14.74 2.43 -14.77
N PHE A 47 13.66 2.42 -13.99
CA PHE A 47 13.55 3.26 -12.80
C PHE A 47 13.67 2.40 -11.55
N ASP A 48 14.43 2.90 -10.57
CA ASP A 48 14.59 2.24 -9.28
C ASP A 48 13.34 2.45 -8.41
N VAL A 49 12.66 3.59 -8.59
CA VAL A 49 11.40 3.94 -7.92
C VAL A 49 10.43 4.59 -8.92
N VAL A 50 9.19 4.13 -8.90
CA VAL A 50 8.08 4.72 -9.66
C VAL A 50 7.02 5.20 -8.69
N ILE A 51 6.65 6.47 -8.83
CA ILE A 51 5.62 7.16 -8.05
C ILE A 51 4.55 7.58 -9.04
N SER A 52 3.30 7.22 -8.80
CA SER A 52 2.21 7.68 -9.64
C SER A 52 1.00 8.11 -8.83
N ASP A 53 0.23 9.02 -9.42
CA ASP A 53 -1.09 9.42 -8.92
C ASP A 53 -0.93 10.07 -7.53
N LEU A 54 -0.17 11.17 -7.50
CA LEU A 54 -0.15 12.10 -6.37
C LEU A 54 -1.33 13.10 -6.48
N ASP A 55 -2.27 12.85 -7.40
CA ASP A 55 -3.26 13.80 -7.89
C ASP A 55 -4.28 14.28 -6.85
N VAL A 56 -4.67 15.54 -7.07
CA VAL A 56 -5.82 16.24 -6.51
C VAL A 56 -6.77 16.53 -7.70
N GLU A 57 -7.63 15.55 -8.04
CA GLU A 57 -8.77 15.53 -9.02
C GLU A 57 -8.64 16.33 -10.35
N ALA A 58 -8.95 15.73 -11.51
CA ALA A 58 -10.34 15.39 -11.89
C ALA A 58 -10.47 14.28 -12.97
N ALA A 59 -11.59 13.55 -12.87
CA ALA A 59 -11.99 12.45 -13.74
C ALA A 59 -12.25 12.85 -15.21
N ALA A 60 -11.62 12.14 -16.15
CA ALA A 60 -12.14 11.98 -17.52
C ALA A 60 -11.59 10.69 -18.21
N ASP A 61 -12.52 9.91 -18.74
CA ASP A 61 -12.41 8.91 -19.81
C ASP A 61 -11.83 7.50 -19.52
N LEU A 62 -12.70 6.48 -19.57
CA LEU A 62 -12.31 5.05 -19.61
C LEU A 62 -13.15 4.20 -20.58
N ALA A 63 -12.45 3.42 -21.44
CA ALA A 63 -12.86 2.13 -22.05
C ALA A 63 -11.60 1.41 -22.64
N PRO A 64 -11.68 0.13 -23.09
CA PRO A 64 -11.43 -1.12 -22.36
C PRO A 64 -10.09 -1.84 -22.70
N CYS A 65 -9.72 -2.83 -21.86
CA CYS A 65 -8.38 -3.44 -21.74
C CYS A 65 -8.17 -4.79 -22.47
N GLU A 66 -6.91 -5.16 -22.76
CA GLU A 66 -6.37 -6.55 -22.71
C GLU A 66 -4.82 -6.61 -22.55
N GLY A 67 -4.33 -7.42 -21.60
CA GLY A 67 -3.08 -8.22 -21.63
C GLY A 67 -1.69 -7.55 -21.47
N ILE A 68 -1.04 -7.77 -20.31
CA ILE A 68 0.35 -8.28 -20.07
C ILE A 68 0.73 -8.05 -18.59
N ASP A 69 1.51 -8.98 -18.04
CA ASP A 69 1.95 -9.14 -16.66
C ASP A 69 2.59 -7.90 -16.00
N THR A 70 2.27 -7.77 -14.70
CA THR A 70 2.95 -7.01 -13.63
C THR A 70 2.83 -5.47 -13.55
N CYS A 71 2.54 -5.04 -12.31
CA CYS A 71 2.54 -3.69 -11.75
C CYS A 71 1.42 -2.69 -12.06
N LEU A 72 0.21 -3.06 -12.49
CA LEU A 72 -0.98 -2.19 -12.33
C LEU A 72 -2.27 -2.99 -12.13
N PRO A 73 -3.14 -2.66 -11.15
CA PRO A 73 -4.43 -3.29 -11.00
C PRO A 73 -5.39 -2.85 -12.10
N HIS A 74 -6.13 -3.82 -12.59
CA HIS A 74 -7.21 -3.69 -13.55
C HIS A 74 -8.43 -3.06 -12.83
N ILE A 75 -8.68 -1.77 -13.04
CA ILE A 75 -9.90 -1.11 -12.55
C ILE A 75 -10.98 -1.29 -13.62
N SER A 76 -11.77 -2.34 -13.49
CA SER A 76 -12.97 -2.53 -14.31
C SER A 76 -14.18 -1.96 -13.56
N HIS A 77 -14.67 -0.83 -14.06
CA HIS A 77 -15.94 -0.18 -13.73
C HIS A 77 -16.21 0.19 -12.26
N VAL A 78 -16.03 1.48 -11.96
CA VAL A 78 -16.96 2.19 -11.07
C VAL A 78 -17.31 3.50 -11.76
N ASP A 79 -18.59 3.65 -12.13
CA ASP A 79 -19.15 4.99 -12.29
C ASP A 79 -20.31 5.15 -11.30
N GLU A 80 -19.99 5.85 -10.20
CA GLU A 80 -20.82 6.92 -9.60
C GLU A 80 -19.86 8.07 -9.23
N ASN A 81 -19.28 8.67 -10.28
CA ASN A 81 -18.49 9.90 -10.42
C ASN A 81 -17.87 10.58 -9.15
N ASP A 82 -16.55 10.77 -9.19
CA ASP A 82 -15.68 11.53 -8.25
C ASP A 82 -15.46 10.96 -6.84
N LYS A 83 -15.35 9.63 -6.70
CA LYS A 83 -15.03 9.04 -5.40
C LYS A 83 -13.71 8.29 -5.32
N LEU A 84 -13.14 7.80 -6.43
CA LEU A 84 -11.95 6.94 -6.35
C LEU A 84 -10.66 7.76 -6.53
N LYS A 85 -9.82 7.82 -5.49
CA LYS A 85 -8.42 8.25 -5.60
C LYS A 85 -7.52 7.04 -5.62
N ALA A 86 -6.50 7.04 -6.47
CA ALA A 86 -5.48 6.00 -6.44
C ALA A 86 -4.11 6.59 -6.12
N PHE A 87 -3.24 5.77 -5.55
CA PHE A 87 -1.85 6.12 -5.31
C PHE A 87 -1.01 4.86 -5.39
N LYS A 88 0.12 4.96 -6.09
CA LYS A 88 1.04 3.83 -6.23
C LYS A 88 2.47 4.25 -6.03
N LEU A 89 3.17 3.48 -5.19
CA LEU A 89 4.61 3.58 -4.98
C LEU A 89 5.24 2.21 -5.19
N CYS A 90 6.08 2.10 -6.23
CA CYS A 90 6.80 0.88 -6.55
C CYS A 90 8.31 1.12 -6.43
N ALA A 91 8.96 0.30 -5.61
CA ALA A 91 10.42 0.21 -5.48
C ALA A 91 10.91 -1.23 -5.68
N ALA A 92 10.13 -2.07 -6.37
CA ALA A 92 10.49 -3.46 -6.66
C ALA A 92 11.79 -3.57 -7.47
N MET A 93 12.09 -2.57 -8.30
CA MET A 93 13.28 -2.49 -9.15
C MET A 93 14.48 -1.85 -8.45
N TYR A 94 14.37 -1.56 -7.16
CA TYR A 94 15.45 -0.98 -6.38
C TYR A 94 16.63 -1.97 -6.33
N ARG A 95 17.70 -1.63 -7.07
CA ARG A 95 18.78 -2.57 -7.43
C ARG A 95 19.39 -3.25 -6.21
N GLN A 96 19.28 -4.57 -6.19
CA GLN A 96 19.66 -5.42 -5.05
C GLN A 96 21.15 -5.35 -4.70
N GLU A 97 22.03 -5.12 -5.68
CA GLU A 97 23.48 -5.01 -5.47
C GLU A 97 23.91 -3.71 -4.77
N GLU A 98 23.04 -2.71 -4.73
CA GLU A 98 23.29 -1.40 -4.11
C GLU A 98 22.21 -1.04 -3.09
N PHE A 99 21.57 -2.04 -2.47
CA PHE A 99 20.49 -1.79 -1.53
C PHE A 99 20.99 -1.01 -0.30
N VAL A 100 20.54 0.24 -0.17
CA VAL A 100 20.80 1.08 1.01
C VAL A 100 19.47 1.36 1.68
N GLU A 101 19.16 0.58 2.72
CA GLU A 101 17.89 0.66 3.47
C GLU A 101 17.53 2.09 3.85
N GLU A 102 18.48 2.82 4.42
CA GLU A 102 18.26 4.19 4.92
C GLU A 102 17.91 5.18 3.81
N GLU A 103 18.48 5.01 2.62
CA GLU A 103 18.19 5.85 1.45
C GLU A 103 16.77 5.59 0.96
N LEU A 104 16.39 4.32 0.77
CA LEU A 104 15.04 3.97 0.36
C LEU A 104 14.01 4.39 1.41
N ARG A 105 14.32 4.19 2.70
CA ARG A 105 13.51 4.64 3.84
C ARG A 105 13.25 6.13 3.76
N GLN A 106 14.28 6.94 3.47
CA GLN A 106 14.14 8.38 3.32
C GLN A 106 13.31 8.76 2.09
N ILE A 107 13.49 8.09 0.95
CA ILE A 107 12.67 8.34 -0.25
C ILE A 107 11.20 8.05 0.07
N VAL A 108 10.88 6.85 0.58
CA VAL A 108 9.49 6.44 0.92
C VAL A 108 8.88 7.40 1.94
N ALA A 109 9.61 7.72 3.02
CA ALA A 109 9.15 8.67 4.02
C ALA A 109 8.86 10.05 3.42
N THR A 110 9.71 10.51 2.50
CA THR A 110 9.54 11.81 1.84
C THR A 110 8.30 11.83 0.97
N VAL A 111 8.07 10.80 0.14
CA VAL A 111 6.87 10.69 -0.70
C VAL A 111 5.60 10.70 0.16
N LEU A 112 5.57 9.86 1.20
CA LEU A 112 4.38 9.71 2.03
C LEU A 112 4.10 10.93 2.90
N ASP A 113 5.13 11.55 3.46
CA ASP A 113 5.00 12.82 4.19
C ASP A 113 4.53 13.95 3.27
N TYR A 114 5.04 13.99 2.04
CA TYR A 114 4.62 14.97 1.05
C TYR A 114 3.15 14.80 0.67
N LYS A 115 2.71 13.57 0.40
CA LYS A 115 1.31 13.25 0.13
C LYS A 115 0.39 13.68 1.29
N ILE A 116 0.73 13.29 2.51
CA ILE A 116 0.00 13.67 3.73
C ILE A 116 -0.13 15.20 3.89
N ARG A 117 0.95 15.95 3.63
CA ARG A 117 1.01 17.38 3.97
C ARG A 117 0.42 18.28 2.89
N PHE A 118 0.57 17.90 1.63
CA PHE A 118 0.32 18.81 0.50
C PHE A 118 -0.82 18.34 -0.41
N VAL A 119 -1.09 17.04 -0.47
CA VAL A 119 -2.13 16.45 -1.33
C VAL A 119 -3.41 16.22 -0.54
N ASP A 120 -3.29 15.59 0.62
CA ASP A 120 -4.43 15.09 1.37
C ASP A 120 -5.11 16.19 2.22
N LYS A 121 -6.08 16.91 1.64
CA LYS A 121 -6.89 17.90 2.35
C LYS A 121 -8.17 17.30 2.92
N ASP A 122 -8.40 17.54 4.22
CA ASP A 122 -9.46 16.90 5.03
C ASP A 122 -10.87 16.98 4.43
N ALA A 123 -11.26 18.16 3.91
CA ALA A 123 -12.61 18.40 3.37
C ALA A 123 -12.94 17.57 2.11
N GLU A 124 -11.92 17.17 1.34
CA GLU A 124 -12.09 16.43 0.09
C GLU A 124 -12.00 14.92 0.33
N VAL A 125 -11.20 14.49 1.31
CA VAL A 125 -10.89 13.07 1.53
C VAL A 125 -12.06 12.31 2.18
N GLN A 126 -12.86 12.96 3.05
CA GLN A 126 -13.89 12.29 3.87
C GLN A 126 -14.98 11.52 3.09
N HIS A 127 -15.14 11.75 1.78
CA HIS A 127 -16.20 11.13 0.97
C HIS A 127 -15.66 10.24 -0.16
N LEU A 128 -14.36 9.94 -0.13
CA LEU A 128 -13.67 9.21 -1.19
C LEU A 128 -13.40 7.76 -0.79
N ILE A 129 -13.30 6.93 -1.82
CA ILE A 129 -12.67 5.61 -1.77
C ILE A 129 -11.23 5.83 -2.21
N GLU A 130 -10.28 5.40 -1.40
CA GLU A 130 -8.87 5.47 -1.74
C GLU A 130 -8.32 4.07 -2.00
N HIS A 131 -7.65 3.92 -3.14
CA HIS A 131 -6.94 2.73 -3.53
C HIS A 131 -5.43 2.99 -3.48
N ILE A 132 -4.77 2.45 -2.47
CA ILE A 132 -3.35 2.65 -2.18
C ILE A 132 -2.60 1.37 -2.50
N GLU A 133 -1.52 1.45 -3.27
CA GLU A 133 -0.66 0.31 -3.57
C GLU A 133 0.81 0.59 -3.29
N PHE A 134 1.43 -0.34 -2.58
CA PHE A 134 2.87 -0.38 -2.34
C PHE A 134 3.44 -1.69 -2.87
N GLU A 135 4.60 -1.59 -3.51
CA GLU A 135 5.41 -2.75 -3.85
C GLU A 135 6.85 -2.43 -3.47
N LEU A 136 7.26 -2.93 -2.30
CA LEU A 136 8.50 -2.52 -1.63
C LEU A 136 9.34 -3.74 -1.24
N PRO A 137 10.68 -3.58 -1.15
CA PRO A 137 11.55 -4.60 -0.58
C PRO A 137 11.11 -5.04 0.82
N SER A 138 11.29 -6.33 1.12
CA SER A 138 10.84 -6.99 2.33
C SER A 138 11.65 -6.58 3.57
N VAL A 139 11.43 -5.36 4.04
CA VAL A 139 12.19 -4.72 5.14
C VAL A 139 11.25 -4.11 6.17
N ILE A 140 11.43 -4.49 7.45
CA ILE A 140 10.58 -4.04 8.57
C ILE A 140 10.52 -2.52 8.69
N SER A 141 11.64 -1.82 8.53
CA SER A 141 11.68 -0.35 8.68
C SER A 141 10.79 0.36 7.66
N LEU A 142 10.68 -0.17 6.44
CA LEU A 142 9.75 0.34 5.42
C LEU A 142 8.30 0.02 5.79
N MET A 143 8.04 -1.19 6.29
CA MET A 143 6.70 -1.60 6.71
C MET A 143 6.14 -0.71 7.82
N HIS A 144 6.97 -0.28 8.78
CA HIS A 144 6.52 0.65 9.82
C HIS A 144 6.08 2.01 9.26
N ILE A 145 6.80 2.55 8.27
CA ILE A 145 6.42 3.83 7.64
C ILE A 145 5.10 3.67 6.87
N VAL A 146 4.95 2.57 6.14
CA VAL A 146 3.70 2.26 5.43
C VAL A 146 2.55 2.06 6.42
N LEU A 147 2.79 1.39 7.56
CA LEU A 147 1.80 1.18 8.61
C LEU A 147 1.31 2.52 9.18
N GLU A 148 2.22 3.40 9.57
CA GLU A 148 1.89 4.73 10.08
C GLU A 148 1.07 5.53 9.06
N TYR A 149 1.49 5.49 7.79
CA TYR A 149 0.77 6.11 6.70
C TYR A 149 -0.66 5.56 6.57
N LEU A 150 -0.82 4.25 6.45
CA LEU A 150 -2.14 3.60 6.32
C LEU A 150 -3.05 3.87 7.51
N MET A 151 -2.52 3.85 8.74
CA MET A 151 -3.29 4.19 9.94
C MET A 151 -3.81 5.63 9.88
N LYS A 152 -2.98 6.57 9.43
CA LYS A 152 -3.40 7.96 9.24
C LYS A 152 -4.47 8.08 8.14
N ARG A 153 -4.38 7.29 7.06
CA ARG A 153 -5.39 7.27 5.99
C ARG A 153 -6.74 6.78 6.50
N VAL A 154 -6.77 5.69 7.26
CA VAL A 154 -7.99 5.18 7.89
C VAL A 154 -8.60 6.21 8.84
N GLU A 155 -7.77 6.93 9.60
CA GLU A 155 -8.22 8.00 10.49
C GLU A 155 -8.86 9.15 9.72
N MET A 156 -8.20 9.65 8.67
CA MET A 156 -8.69 10.76 7.85
C MET A 156 -10.00 10.43 7.12
N LEU A 157 -10.18 9.18 6.70
CA LEU A 157 -11.39 8.70 6.04
C LEU A 157 -12.53 8.35 7.02
N GLY A 158 -12.27 8.41 8.33
CA GLY A 158 -13.30 8.24 9.36
C GLY A 158 -13.81 6.80 9.52
N VAL A 159 -13.17 5.82 8.88
CA VAL A 159 -13.60 4.41 8.89
C VAL A 159 -13.60 3.86 10.31
N VAL A 160 -12.53 4.18 11.06
CA VAL A 160 -12.25 3.62 12.37
C VAL A 160 -11.53 4.67 13.20
N LYS A 161 -11.95 4.87 14.46
CA LYS A 161 -11.19 5.71 15.40
C LYS A 161 -9.95 4.94 15.86
N PRO A 162 -8.72 5.39 15.55
CA PRO A 162 -7.50 4.64 15.88
C PRO A 162 -7.36 4.37 17.38
N GLU A 163 -7.81 5.30 18.22
CA GLU A 163 -7.78 5.18 19.69
C GLU A 163 -8.67 4.05 20.24
N LYS A 164 -9.56 3.49 19.43
CA LYS A 164 -10.52 2.44 19.82
C LYS A 164 -10.37 1.13 19.06
N SER A 165 -9.49 1.09 18.07
CA SER A 165 -9.32 -0.09 17.25
C SER A 165 -7.92 -0.64 17.39
N ASN A 166 -7.82 -1.93 17.69
CA ASN A 166 -6.58 -2.67 17.66
C ASN A 166 -6.07 -2.88 16.21
N LEU A 167 -6.60 -2.16 15.20
CA LEU A 167 -6.22 -2.26 13.79
C LEU A 167 -4.71 -2.17 13.57
N PHE A 168 -4.02 -1.30 14.32
CA PHE A 168 -2.55 -1.23 14.30
C PHE A 168 -1.91 -2.59 14.55
N VAL A 169 -2.40 -3.34 15.56
CA VAL A 169 -1.87 -4.66 15.93
C VAL A 169 -2.11 -5.67 14.80
N ALA A 170 -3.29 -5.65 14.18
CA ALA A 170 -3.58 -6.55 13.07
C ALA A 170 -2.71 -6.29 11.83
N LEU A 171 -2.51 -5.02 11.46
CA LEU A 171 -1.65 -4.63 10.35
C LEU A 171 -0.17 -4.88 10.63
N ASP A 172 0.32 -4.53 11.83
CA ASP A 172 1.69 -4.78 12.25
C ASP A 172 2.02 -6.27 12.17
N GLU A 173 1.12 -7.11 12.69
CA GLU A 173 1.27 -8.56 12.64
C GLU A 173 1.20 -9.10 11.20
N ALA A 174 0.32 -8.56 10.35
CA ALA A 174 0.27 -8.92 8.93
C ALA A 174 1.60 -8.61 8.22
N PHE A 175 2.19 -7.44 8.49
CA PHE A 175 3.49 -7.05 7.92
C PHE A 175 4.65 -7.89 8.47
N VAL A 176 4.66 -8.17 9.77
CA VAL A 176 5.64 -9.08 10.37
C VAL A 176 5.51 -10.47 9.75
N ASN A 177 4.30 -10.98 9.54
CA ASN A 177 4.08 -12.27 8.87
C ASN A 177 4.64 -12.29 7.45
N ALA A 178 4.35 -11.27 6.65
CA ALA A 178 4.88 -11.16 5.28
C ALA A 178 6.42 -11.11 5.27
N VAL A 179 7.03 -10.24 6.07
CA VAL A 179 8.49 -10.01 6.04
C VAL A 179 9.28 -11.13 6.72
N LYS A 180 8.89 -11.52 7.93
CA LYS A 180 9.63 -12.49 8.76
C LYS A 180 9.31 -13.93 8.40
N HIS A 181 8.04 -14.25 8.19
CA HIS A 181 7.59 -15.63 8.05
C HIS A 181 7.48 -16.04 6.57
N GLY A 182 6.90 -15.18 5.74
CA GLY A 182 6.82 -15.37 4.29
C GLY A 182 8.19 -15.24 3.62
N ASN A 183 8.72 -14.02 3.60
CA ASN A 183 9.97 -13.68 2.91
C ASN A 183 11.24 -13.98 3.71
N LYS A 184 11.15 -14.35 5.00
CA LYS A 184 12.30 -14.75 5.83
C LYS A 184 13.40 -13.69 5.93
N TYR A 185 13.01 -12.41 5.96
CA TYR A 185 13.91 -11.25 5.93
C TYR A 185 14.78 -11.14 4.67
N ASP A 186 14.36 -11.81 3.59
CA ASP A 186 15.05 -11.72 2.31
C ASP A 186 14.73 -10.38 1.64
N THR A 187 15.67 -9.43 1.71
CA THR A 187 15.53 -8.09 1.12
C THR A 187 15.54 -8.11 -0.41
N THR A 188 15.84 -9.25 -1.04
CA THR A 188 15.71 -9.43 -2.49
C THR A 188 14.27 -9.70 -2.91
N LYS A 189 13.41 -10.07 -1.94
CA LYS A 189 11.98 -10.25 -2.13
C LYS A 189 11.21 -8.99 -1.81
N ASN A 190 10.04 -8.88 -2.42
CA ASN A 190 9.11 -7.79 -2.23
C ASN A 190 7.91 -8.20 -1.38
N VAL A 191 7.28 -7.19 -0.78
CA VAL A 191 5.96 -7.30 -0.17
C VAL A 191 5.05 -6.34 -0.93
N ARG A 192 3.93 -6.87 -1.44
CA ARG A 192 2.89 -6.08 -2.08
C ARG A 192 1.80 -5.79 -1.08
N ILE A 193 1.43 -4.52 -0.95
CA ILE A 193 0.40 -4.06 -0.02
C ILE A 193 -0.61 -3.27 -0.83
N VAL A 194 -1.88 -3.67 -0.74
CA VAL A 194 -3.01 -2.95 -1.34
C VAL A 194 -3.94 -2.57 -0.21
N ALA A 195 -4.33 -1.30 -0.12
CA ALA A 195 -5.37 -0.84 0.78
C ALA A 195 -6.49 -0.18 -0.02
N GLU A 196 -7.71 -0.61 0.23
CA GLU A 196 -8.95 -0.03 -0.27
C GLU A 196 -9.68 0.56 0.94
N VAL A 197 -9.67 1.88 1.08
CA VAL A 197 -10.18 2.57 2.28
C VAL A 197 -11.33 3.48 1.89
N SER A 198 -12.46 3.35 2.55
CA SER A 198 -13.67 4.14 2.33
C SER A 198 -14.31 4.48 3.68
N PRO A 199 -15.24 5.44 3.77
CA PRO A 199 -15.90 5.78 5.04
C PRO A 199 -16.63 4.61 5.72
N LEU A 200 -16.93 3.55 4.97
CA LEU A 200 -17.66 2.36 5.46
C LEU A 200 -16.72 1.22 5.86
N GLU A 201 -15.63 1.02 5.13
CA GLU A 201 -14.71 -0.08 5.38
C GLU A 201 -13.27 0.22 4.92
N ALA A 202 -12.32 -0.43 5.59
CA ALA A 202 -10.91 -0.47 5.26
C ALA A 202 -10.53 -1.93 4.99
N LYS A 203 -10.17 -2.21 3.74
CA LYS A 203 -9.72 -3.52 3.29
C LYS A 203 -8.24 -3.45 2.97
N PHE A 204 -7.50 -4.42 3.48
CA PHE A 204 -6.06 -4.54 3.28
C PHE A 204 -5.75 -5.89 2.66
N THR A 205 -4.87 -5.90 1.67
CA THR A 205 -4.29 -7.11 1.09
C THR A 205 -2.78 -7.03 1.18
N ILE A 206 -2.17 -7.97 1.89
CA ILE A 206 -0.73 -8.09 2.08
C ILE A 206 -0.30 -9.39 1.43
N GLU A 207 0.65 -9.31 0.50
CA GLU A 207 1.19 -10.46 -0.21
C GLU A 207 2.71 -10.49 -0.16
N ASP A 208 3.25 -11.65 0.20
CA ASP A 208 4.68 -11.95 0.19
C ASP A 208 5.06 -12.96 -0.90
N GLU A 209 6.35 -13.10 -1.18
CA GLU A 209 6.92 -14.02 -2.17
C GLU A 209 7.44 -15.31 -1.51
N GLY A 210 6.99 -15.61 -0.30
CA GLY A 210 7.27 -16.83 0.44
C GLY A 210 6.53 -18.04 -0.12
N ASP A 211 6.87 -19.22 0.40
CA ASP A 211 6.21 -20.48 0.01
C ASP A 211 4.76 -20.54 0.50
N GLY A 212 4.37 -19.63 1.40
CA GLY A 212 3.08 -19.61 2.08
C GLY A 212 3.00 -20.67 3.19
N PHE A 213 1.80 -20.88 3.72
CA PHE A 213 1.55 -21.86 4.78
C PHE A 213 0.14 -22.46 4.65
N ASP A 214 -0.06 -23.63 5.25
CA ASP A 214 -1.37 -24.28 5.23
C ASP A 214 -2.36 -23.53 6.13
N VAL A 215 -3.28 -22.79 5.51
CA VAL A 215 -4.33 -22.02 6.18
C VAL A 215 -5.25 -22.93 7.00
N ASN A 216 -5.45 -24.18 6.59
CA ASN A 216 -6.30 -25.14 7.32
C ASN A 216 -5.63 -25.68 8.59
N SER A 217 -4.33 -25.46 8.73
CA SER A 217 -3.57 -25.80 9.94
C SER A 217 -3.68 -24.72 11.02
N ILE A 218 -4.27 -23.56 10.70
CA ILE A 218 -4.51 -22.49 11.67
C ILE A 218 -5.53 -23.00 12.69
N PRO A 219 -5.16 -23.07 13.98
CA PRO A 219 -6.10 -23.46 15.03
C PRO A 219 -7.27 -22.48 15.10
N ASP A 220 -8.47 -22.98 15.41
CA ASP A 220 -9.68 -22.15 15.51
C ASP A 220 -9.44 -20.95 16.43
N PRO A 221 -9.52 -19.71 15.90
CA PRO A 221 -9.25 -18.51 16.68
C PRO A 221 -10.27 -18.24 17.79
N LEU A 222 -11.45 -18.86 17.71
CA LEU A 222 -12.52 -18.76 18.70
C LEU A 222 -12.38 -19.76 19.85
N ASP A 223 -11.42 -20.69 19.77
CA ASP A 223 -11.15 -21.66 20.83
C ASP A 223 -10.28 -21.04 21.95
N PRO A 224 -10.79 -20.98 23.20
CA PRO A 224 -10.04 -20.44 24.34
C PRO A 224 -8.70 -21.13 24.60
N GLU A 225 -8.53 -22.41 24.21
CA GLU A 225 -7.26 -23.12 24.41
C GLU A 225 -6.14 -22.60 23.49
N ASN A 226 -6.49 -22.02 22.34
CA ASN A 226 -5.52 -21.45 21.40
C ASN A 226 -4.95 -20.10 21.87
N LEU A 227 -5.65 -19.38 22.76
CA LEU A 227 -5.14 -18.15 23.41
C LEU A 227 -3.89 -18.40 24.27
N PHE A 228 -3.70 -19.62 24.79
CA PHE A 228 -2.59 -19.97 25.68
C PHE A 228 -1.34 -20.49 24.96
N LYS A 229 -1.38 -20.75 23.65
CA LYS A 229 -0.22 -21.21 22.86
C LYS A 229 0.79 -20.08 22.67
N THR A 230 2.09 -20.40 22.70
CA THR A 230 3.21 -19.41 22.64
C THR A 230 3.64 -19.05 21.22
N SER A 231 3.27 -19.84 20.22
CA SER A 231 3.49 -19.60 18.79
C SER A 231 2.14 -19.49 18.06
N GLY A 232 2.08 -18.70 16.98
CA GLY A 232 0.87 -18.53 16.17
C GLY A 232 -0.16 -17.53 16.69
N ARG A 233 0.14 -16.77 17.76
CA ARG A 233 -0.74 -15.72 18.30
C ARG A 233 -1.04 -14.61 17.31
N GLY A 234 -0.11 -14.35 16.40
CA GLY A 234 -0.23 -13.27 15.44
C GLY A 234 -1.49 -13.38 14.58
N VAL A 235 -1.66 -14.53 13.96
CA VAL A 235 -2.84 -14.87 13.17
C VAL A 235 -4.11 -14.73 14.03
N LEU A 236 -4.09 -15.21 15.29
CA LEU A 236 -5.22 -15.06 16.21
C LEU A 236 -5.57 -13.59 16.50
N PHE A 237 -4.58 -12.69 16.60
CA PHE A 237 -4.86 -11.26 16.75
C PHE A 237 -5.57 -10.70 15.53
N ILE A 238 -5.12 -11.06 14.32
CA ILE A 238 -5.75 -10.61 13.07
C ILE A 238 -7.23 -11.06 13.05
N TYR A 239 -7.51 -12.34 13.31
CA TYR A 239 -8.90 -12.86 13.37
C TYR A 239 -9.76 -12.23 14.47
N ASN A 240 -9.17 -11.82 15.60
CA ASN A 240 -9.93 -11.21 16.70
C ASN A 240 -10.22 -9.72 16.48
N ILE A 241 -9.46 -9.05 15.60
CA ILE A 241 -9.51 -7.59 15.42
C ILE A 241 -10.31 -7.24 14.16
N MET A 242 -10.09 -8.00 13.09
CA MET A 242 -10.68 -7.77 11.78
C MET A 242 -12.04 -8.46 11.68
N ASP A 243 -12.94 -7.89 10.87
CA ASP A 243 -14.30 -8.45 10.72
C ASP A 243 -14.33 -9.57 9.68
N GLU A 244 -13.46 -9.49 8.68
CA GLU A 244 -13.21 -10.58 7.72
C GLU A 244 -11.72 -10.79 7.53
N VAL A 245 -11.34 -12.06 7.40
CA VAL A 245 -9.96 -12.49 7.17
C VAL A 245 -10.00 -13.65 6.18
N ALA A 246 -9.23 -13.55 5.11
CA ALA A 246 -9.10 -14.59 4.10
C ALA A 246 -7.64 -14.71 3.66
N TYR A 247 -7.15 -15.93 3.55
CA TYR A 247 -5.89 -16.22 2.91
C TYR A 247 -6.14 -16.86 1.53
N ASN A 248 -5.23 -16.64 0.57
CA ASN A 248 -5.27 -17.40 -0.68
C ASN A 248 -4.90 -18.88 -0.46
N GLU A 249 -5.09 -19.72 -1.47
CA GLU A 249 -4.82 -21.17 -1.39
C GLU A 249 -3.36 -21.49 -1.00
N ARG A 250 -2.41 -20.66 -1.44
CA ARG A 250 -0.99 -20.80 -1.12
C ARG A 250 -0.67 -20.36 0.33
N GLY A 251 -1.47 -19.49 0.92
CA GLY A 251 -1.24 -18.90 2.24
C GLY A 251 -0.16 -17.81 2.30
N ASN A 252 0.20 -17.21 1.16
CA ASN A 252 1.16 -16.09 1.08
C ASN A 252 0.50 -14.74 0.78
N ARG A 253 -0.85 -14.71 0.67
CA ARG A 253 -1.64 -13.50 0.53
C ARG A 253 -2.73 -13.49 1.59
N LEU A 254 -2.73 -12.45 2.41
CA LEU A 254 -3.73 -12.16 3.41
C LEU A 254 -4.61 -11.00 2.94
N THR A 255 -5.92 -11.19 2.91
CA THR A 255 -6.91 -10.13 2.78
C THR A 255 -7.68 -10.00 4.08
N MET A 256 -7.80 -8.77 4.59
CA MET A 256 -8.52 -8.49 5.82
C MET A 256 -9.36 -7.22 5.70
N VAL A 257 -10.56 -7.24 6.27
CA VAL A 257 -11.54 -6.15 6.18
C VAL A 257 -11.94 -5.70 7.57
N LYS A 258 -11.94 -4.39 7.79
CA LYS A 258 -12.50 -3.74 8.96
C LYS A 258 -13.61 -2.78 8.55
N ARG A 259 -14.78 -2.89 9.15
CA ARG A 259 -15.95 -2.05 8.90
C ARG A 259 -16.11 -1.03 10.02
N THR A 260 -16.74 0.09 9.68
CA THR A 260 -17.18 1.07 10.66
C THR A 260 -18.29 0.49 11.55
N ASP A 261 -18.30 0.85 12.84
CA ASP A 261 -19.39 0.50 13.77
C ASP A 261 -20.69 1.29 13.49
N ALA A 262 -20.67 2.20 12.51
CA ALA A 262 -21.85 2.97 12.15
C ALA A 262 -22.91 2.05 11.52
N SER A 263 -23.96 1.77 12.30
CA SER A 263 -25.22 1.26 11.75
C SER A 263 -25.68 2.18 10.63
N PRO A 264 -26.09 1.68 9.45
CA PRO A 264 -26.63 2.56 8.41
C PRO A 264 -27.85 3.26 9.01
N SER A 265 -27.74 4.59 9.19
CA SER A 265 -28.85 5.41 9.66
C SER A 265 -30.02 5.19 8.70
N SER A 266 -31.07 4.53 9.21
CA SER A 266 -32.31 4.22 8.49
C SER A 266 -33.13 5.48 8.21
#